data_AF-A0A4P6HQ14-F1
#
_entry.id   AF-A0A4P6HQ14-F1
#
_cell.length_a   1.000
_cell.length_b   1.000
_cell.length_c   1.000
_cell.angle_alpha   90.00
_cell.angle_beta   90.00
_cell.angle_gamma   90.00
#
_symmetry.space_group_name_H-M   'P 1'
#
loop_
_entity.id
_entity.type
_entity.pdbx_description
1 polymer ?
#
loop_
_entity_poly.entity_id
_entity_poly.type
_entity_poly.pdbx_seq_one_letter_code
_entity_poly.pdbx_strand_id
1 'polypeptide(L)'
;MNHFFAAIVLALSLATPALAGNTSAIYGSQGQYQGRIVQHPGNNSAKVFDAQGRYQGRIVTQPDGSSRLYNSTGKYLGRSQPQGLPADPKGNQERQ
;
A
#
# COMPACT_ATOMS: atom_id res chain seq x y z
N MET A 1 19.53 -0.62 11.94
CA MET A 1 18.20 0.01 12.13
C MET A 1 17.62 0.24 10.75
N ASN A 2 16.64 -0.57 10.33
CA ASN A 2 16.12 -0.55 8.95
C ASN A 2 14.99 0.48 8.80
N HIS A 3 15.35 1.69 8.38
CA HIS A 3 14.41 2.75 7.98
C HIS A 3 13.84 2.44 6.59
N PHE A 4 12.82 1.57 6.49
CA PHE A 4 12.16 1.22 5.22
C PHE A 4 10.70 1.70 5.13
N PHE A 5 10.32 2.72 5.89
CA PHE A 5 8.93 3.20 5.96
C PHE A 5 8.81 4.71 5.78
N ALA A 6 9.43 5.28 4.77
CA ALA A 6 9.12 6.63 4.31
C ALA A 6 9.68 6.87 2.91
N ALA A 7 8.90 6.60 1.86
CA ALA A 7 9.20 7.13 0.54
C ALA A 7 7.90 7.45 -0.20
N ILE A 8 7.70 8.76 -0.32
CA ILE A 8 6.65 9.48 -1.04
C ILE A 8 6.53 8.95 -2.47
N VAL A 9 5.30 8.62 -2.88
CA VAL A 9 4.94 8.21 -4.24
C VAL A 9 4.81 9.46 -5.10
N LEU A 10 5.76 9.68 -6.02
CA LEU A 10 5.62 10.66 -7.09
C LEU A 10 5.76 9.91 -8.43
N ALA A 11 4.65 9.79 -9.15
CA ALA A 11 4.58 9.05 -10.41
C ALA A 11 4.98 9.94 -11.58
N LEU A 12 6.09 9.60 -12.26
CA LEU A 12 6.42 10.12 -13.59
C LEU A 12 6.45 8.94 -14.58
N SER A 13 5.53 8.96 -15.53
CA SER A 13 5.09 7.81 -16.32
C SER A 13 5.92 7.59 -17.59
N LEU A 14 6.57 6.43 -17.71
CA LEU A 14 6.95 5.84 -19.01
C LEU A 14 6.11 4.58 -19.20
N ALA A 15 5.13 4.69 -20.10
CA ALA A 15 4.08 3.71 -20.30
C ALA A 15 4.61 2.41 -20.92
N THR A 16 4.43 1.31 -20.21
CA THR A 16 4.35 -0.04 -20.80
C THR A 16 2.89 -0.49 -20.67
N PRO A 17 2.18 -0.81 -21.76
CA PRO A 17 0.81 -1.32 -21.66
C PRO A 17 0.84 -2.78 -21.20
N ALA A 18 0.93 -3.00 -19.89
CA ALA A 18 0.47 -4.25 -19.31
C ALA A 18 -1.04 -4.11 -19.09
N LEU A 19 -1.84 -4.78 -19.91
CA LEU A 19 -3.25 -5.03 -19.63
C LEU A 19 -3.35 -5.63 -18.22
N ALA A 20 -3.75 -4.82 -17.25
CA ALA A 20 -4.69 -5.13 -16.18
C ALA A 20 -4.66 -3.97 -15.18
N GLY A 21 -5.79 -3.26 -15.02
CA GLY A 21 -5.95 -2.11 -14.12
C GLY A 21 -5.77 -2.41 -12.63
N ASN A 22 -5.19 -3.56 -12.29
CA ASN A 22 -4.91 -4.03 -10.95
C ASN A 22 -3.41 -4.05 -10.63
N THR A 23 -2.52 -3.73 -11.56
CA THR A 23 -1.06 -3.72 -11.31
C THR A 23 -0.54 -2.30 -11.14
N SER A 24 0.24 -2.06 -10.09
CA SER A 24 0.86 -0.77 -9.76
C SER A 24 2.36 -0.93 -9.59
N ALA A 25 3.16 -0.12 -10.28
CA ALA A 25 4.61 -0.12 -10.11
C ALA A 25 5.04 0.65 -8.86
N ILE A 26 6.09 0.18 -8.19
CA ILE A 26 6.72 0.82 -7.04
C ILE A 26 8.03 1.43 -7.50
N TYR A 27 8.20 2.72 -7.26
CA TYR A 27 9.43 3.45 -7.55
C TYR A 27 10.08 3.95 -6.26
N GLY A 28 11.41 4.07 -6.26
CA GLY A 28 12.15 4.72 -5.19
C GLY A 28 12.16 6.23 -5.31
N SER A 29 12.76 6.88 -4.32
CA SER A 29 12.88 8.35 -4.29
C SER A 29 13.68 8.94 -5.45
N GLN A 30 14.49 8.12 -6.14
CA GLN A 30 15.26 8.51 -7.31
C GLN A 30 14.59 8.05 -8.62
N GLY A 31 13.33 7.57 -8.57
CA GLY A 31 12.58 7.11 -9.75
C GLY A 31 12.98 5.73 -10.27
N GLN A 32 13.85 5.01 -9.56
CA GLN A 32 14.24 3.65 -9.91
C GLN A 32 13.11 2.66 -9.61
N TYR A 33 12.89 1.70 -10.51
CA TYR A 33 11.89 0.64 -10.31
C TYR A 33 12.32 -0.30 -9.17
N GLN A 34 11.47 -0.44 -8.16
CA GLN A 34 11.71 -1.29 -6.99
C GLN A 34 10.83 -2.55 -6.96
N GLY A 35 9.80 -2.60 -7.81
CA GLY A 35 8.90 -3.74 -7.86
C GLY A 35 7.48 -3.35 -8.26
N ARG A 36 6.53 -4.22 -7.96
CA ARG A 36 5.11 -4.02 -8.31
C ARG A 36 4.17 -4.61 -7.29
N ILE A 37 2.99 -4.04 -7.25
CA ILE A 37 1.84 -4.52 -6.49
C ILE A 37 0.81 -5.02 -7.50
N VAL A 38 0.29 -6.22 -7.31
CA VAL A 38 -0.79 -6.78 -8.13
C VAL A 38 -2.00 -6.98 -7.24
N GLN A 39 -3.02 -6.16 -7.45
CA GLN A 39 -4.30 -6.17 -6.75
C GLN A 39 -5.20 -7.28 -7.29
N HIS A 40 -6.00 -7.86 -6.42
CA HIS A 40 -6.96 -8.90 -6.70
C HIS A 40 -8.32 -8.39 -6.20
N PRO A 41 -9.07 -7.64 -7.03
CA PRO A 41 -10.31 -7.00 -6.60
C PRO A 41 -11.38 -8.00 -6.13
N GLY A 42 -11.34 -9.25 -6.60
CA GLY A 42 -12.27 -10.30 -6.17
C GLY A 42 -12.10 -10.80 -4.74
N ASN A 43 -11.00 -10.46 -4.05
CA ASN A 43 -10.77 -10.91 -2.67
C ASN A 43 -10.10 -9.85 -1.77
N ASN A 44 -10.17 -8.57 -2.15
CA ASN A 44 -9.59 -7.45 -1.42
C ASN A 44 -8.13 -7.69 -1.01
N SER A 45 -7.35 -8.41 -1.83
CA SER A 45 -5.94 -8.68 -1.54
C SER A 45 -5.03 -8.13 -2.63
N ALA A 46 -3.78 -7.89 -2.29
CA ALA A 46 -2.75 -7.50 -3.23
C ALA A 46 -1.47 -8.28 -2.95
N LYS A 47 -0.76 -8.66 -4.01
CA LYS A 47 0.55 -9.32 -3.94
C LYS A 47 1.65 -8.30 -4.23
N VAL A 48 2.71 -8.33 -3.44
CA VAL A 48 3.88 -7.46 -3.61
C VAL A 48 5.02 -8.27 -4.19
N PHE A 49 5.65 -7.73 -5.22
CA PHE A 49 6.82 -8.30 -5.88
C PHE A 49 7.96 -7.30 -5.89
N ASP A 50 9.20 -7.77 -5.80
CA ASP A 50 10.37 -6.92 -6.00
C ASP A 50 10.66 -6.65 -7.49
N ALA A 51 11.73 -5.89 -7.74
CA ALA A 51 12.16 -5.52 -9.08
C ALA A 51 12.48 -6.72 -9.97
N GLN A 52 12.91 -7.84 -9.37
CA GLN A 52 13.21 -9.10 -10.05
C GLN A 52 11.96 -9.98 -10.24
N GLY A 53 10.79 -9.53 -9.77
CA GLY A 53 9.54 -10.28 -9.87
C GLY A 53 9.38 -11.36 -8.80
N ARG A 54 10.20 -11.38 -7.75
CA ARG A 54 10.07 -12.33 -6.64
C ARG A 54 8.99 -11.87 -5.69
N TYR A 55 8.17 -12.82 -5.24
CA TYR A 55 7.08 -12.54 -4.31
C TYR A 55 7.62 -12.17 -2.93
N GLN A 56 7.23 -10.99 -2.44
CA GLN A 56 7.66 -10.44 -1.16
C GLN A 56 6.59 -10.54 -0.06
N GLY A 57 5.33 -10.74 -0.46
CA GLY A 57 4.24 -10.85 0.50
C GLY A 57 2.91 -10.38 -0.06
N ARG A 58 1.93 -10.28 0.83
CA ARG A 58 0.58 -9.84 0.48
C ARG A 58 0.03 -8.84 1.47
N ILE A 59 -0.86 -8.00 0.96
CA ILE A 59 -1.67 -7.06 1.69
C ILE A 59 -3.11 -7.56 1.56
N VAL A 60 -3.85 -7.63 2.66
CA VAL A 60 -5.27 -7.98 2.66
C VAL A 60 -6.01 -6.82 3.26
N THR A 61 -6.87 -6.17 2.47
CA THR A 61 -7.74 -5.08 2.92
C THR A 61 -8.99 -5.67 3.56
N GLN A 62 -9.27 -5.23 4.78
CA GLN A 62 -10.46 -5.59 5.53
C GLN A 62 -11.65 -4.70 5.15
N PRO A 63 -12.89 -5.14 5.42
CA PRO A 63 -14.09 -4.32 5.19
C PRO A 63 -14.10 -2.99 5.97
N ASP A 64 -13.39 -2.92 7.10
CA ASP A 64 -13.24 -1.70 7.91
C ASP A 64 -12.21 -0.69 7.33
N GLY A 65 -11.70 -0.95 6.12
CA GLY A 65 -10.68 -0.15 5.45
C GLY A 65 -9.25 -0.37 5.96
N SER A 66 -9.05 -1.17 7.02
CA SER A 66 -7.71 -1.54 7.46
C SER A 66 -7.06 -2.55 6.54
N SER A 67 -5.75 -2.69 6.60
CA SER A 67 -5.03 -3.69 5.82
C SER A 67 -4.08 -4.48 6.70
N ARG A 68 -4.03 -5.80 6.48
CA ARG A 68 -3.07 -6.72 7.11
C ARG A 68 -1.96 -7.05 6.15
N LEU A 69 -0.73 -6.98 6.63
CA LEU A 69 0.47 -7.25 5.87
C LEU A 69 1.04 -8.60 6.27
N TYR A 70 1.42 -9.38 5.27
CA TYR A 70 2.05 -10.69 5.43
C TYR A 70 3.30 -10.75 4.57
N ASN A 71 4.34 -11.39 5.06
CA ASN A 71 5.56 -11.64 4.28
C ASN A 71 5.34 -12.76 3.24
N SER A 72 6.41 -13.07 2.49
CA SER A 72 6.42 -14.12 1.47
C SER A 72 6.10 -15.52 2.00
N THR A 73 6.37 -15.80 3.28
CA THR A 73 6.06 -17.08 3.94
C THR A 73 4.68 -17.12 4.58
N GLY A 74 3.90 -16.02 4.50
CA GLY A 74 2.58 -15.90 5.12
C GLY A 74 2.59 -15.49 6.59
N LYS A 75 3.74 -15.18 7.18
CA LYS A 75 3.84 -14.62 8.53
C LYS A 75 3.26 -13.20 8.56
N TYR A 76 2.43 -12.94 9.55
CA TYR A 76 1.88 -11.63 9.82
C TYR A 76 2.98 -10.64 10.20
N LEU A 77 3.03 -9.50 9.50
CA LEU A 77 3.99 -8.42 9.73
C LEU A 77 3.37 -7.25 10.49
N GLY A 78 2.06 -7.04 10.34
CA GLY A 78 1.37 -5.91 10.98
C GLY A 78 0.07 -5.53 10.29
N ARG A 79 -0.56 -4.47 10.80
CA ARG A 79 -1.79 -3.89 10.26
C ARG A 79 -1.57 -2.40 10.05
N SER A 80 -1.99 -1.90 8.89
CA SER A 80 -2.23 -0.48 8.68
C SER A 80 -3.71 -0.20 8.92
N GLN A 81 -3.99 0.89 9.62
CA GLN A 81 -5.35 1.41 9.71
C GLN A 81 -5.48 2.51 8.64
N PRO A 82 -6.66 2.70 8.04
CA PRO A 82 -6.91 3.92 7.30
C PRO A 82 -6.69 5.03 8.33
N GLN A 83 -5.85 6.01 8.00
CA GLN A 83 -5.84 7.24 8.78
C GLN A 83 -7.26 7.80 8.65
N GLY A 84 -8.06 7.65 9.69
CA GLY A 84 -9.29 8.41 9.79
C GLY A 84 -8.90 9.85 9.50
N LEU A 85 -9.55 10.49 8.53
CA LEU A 85 -9.55 11.94 8.46
C LEU A 85 -9.75 12.41 9.90
N PRO A 86 -8.89 13.29 10.45
CA PRO A 86 -9.08 13.76 11.80
C PRO A 86 -10.54 14.21 11.89
N ALA A 87 -11.31 13.56 12.75
CA ALA A 87 -12.59 14.10 13.15
C ALA A 87 -12.30 15.53 13.58
N ASP A 88 -12.91 16.47 12.86
CA ASP A 88 -12.74 17.90 13.06
C ASP A 88 -12.70 18.20 14.57
N PRO A 89 -11.60 18.76 15.12
CA PRO A 89 -11.48 18.96 16.57
C PRO A 89 -12.35 20.11 17.10
N LYS A 90 -13.40 20.54 16.40
CA LYS A 90 -14.27 21.64 16.83
C LYS A 90 -15.66 21.20 17.29
N GLY A 91 -15.68 20.29 18.24
CA GLY A 91 -16.84 20.05 19.09
C GLY A 91 -16.53 20.46 20.53
N ASN A 92 -16.47 21.75 20.83
CA ASN A 92 -16.58 22.21 22.21
C ASN A 92 -17.20 23.60 22.34
N GLN A 93 -18.28 23.62 23.14
CA GLN A 93 -18.78 24.71 23.99
C GLN A 93 -19.44 25.91 23.31
N GLU A 94 -20.78 25.91 23.29
CA GLU A 94 -21.56 27.05 23.83
C GLU A 94 -22.74 26.51 24.65
N ARG A 95 -22.53 26.41 25.97
CA ARG A 95 -23.62 26.59 26.93
C ARG A 95 -23.81 28.10 27.07
N GLN A 96 -24.94 28.61 26.58
CA GLN A 96 -25.66 29.75 27.16
C GLN A 96 -27.15 29.46 27.06
#